data_AF-A0A7C6FWN0-F1
#
_entry.id   AF-A0A7C6FWN0-F1
#
_cell.length_a   1.000
_cell.length_b   1.000
_cell.length_c   1.000
_cell.angle_alpha   90.00
_cell.angle_beta   90.00
_cell.angle_gamma   90.00
#
_symmetry.space_group_name_H-M   'P 1'
#
loop_
_entity.id
_entity.type
_entity.pdbx_description
1 polymer ?
#
loop_
_entity_poly.entity_id
_entity_poly.type
_entity_poly.pdbx_seq_one_letter_code
_entity_poly.pdbx_strand_id
1 'polypeptide(L)'
;MKKNLKKISLFAVAFAATTFAFTSCGKKSENVETVDEDSIVVVEEVHALKDYSVFTFDQKNDVIADAKAELDEINAKIEELKADLAAKQKELSADAKKTYEMAIVDLEKARDDYKAKVAELEKSTAENWEEAKTNISNAYNTASQGVENTYTKAKSAVTGAAEAVSEKVSESVKETKEAKEATKAVEDATNKAVDDAANKAKEDVKNIFKK
;
A
#
# COMPACT_ATOMS: atom_id res chain seq x y z
N MET A 1 3.28 66.27 -13.39
CA MET A 1 2.35 66.05 -12.26
C MET A 1 1.15 65.26 -12.73
N LYS A 2 0.51 64.52 -11.81
CA LYS A 2 -0.71 63.67 -11.91
C LYS A 2 -0.51 62.23 -12.37
N LYS A 3 -0.26 61.39 -11.36
CA LYS A 3 -0.37 59.92 -11.32
C LYS A 3 -1.86 59.53 -11.31
N ASN A 4 -2.26 58.50 -12.04
CA ASN A 4 -3.58 57.88 -11.89
C ASN A 4 -3.42 56.45 -11.35
N LEU A 5 -3.65 56.33 -10.04
CA LEU A 5 -3.80 55.08 -9.28
C LEU A 5 -5.27 54.66 -9.37
N LYS A 6 -5.58 53.45 -9.83
CA LYS A 6 -6.90 52.83 -9.58
C LYS A 6 -6.78 51.32 -9.33
N LYS A 7 -6.94 51.00 -8.03
CA LYS A 7 -7.68 49.88 -7.42
C LYS A 7 -7.09 48.47 -7.51
N ILE A 8 -6.32 48.15 -6.47
CA ILE A 8 -6.03 46.80 -5.97
C ILE A 8 -7.31 46.26 -5.30
N SER A 9 -7.82 45.12 -5.78
CA SER A 9 -8.90 44.38 -5.12
C SER A 9 -8.29 43.34 -4.20
N LEU A 10 -8.60 43.48 -2.92
CA LEU A 10 -8.08 42.73 -1.78
C LEU A 10 -9.13 41.67 -1.41
N PHE A 11 -8.84 40.39 -1.64
CA PHE A 11 -9.62 39.28 -1.08
C PHE A 11 -8.77 38.61 0.00
N ALA A 12 -9.05 38.97 1.26
CA ALA A 12 -8.58 38.25 2.44
C ALA A 12 -9.66 37.24 2.82
N VAL A 13 -9.31 35.95 2.80
CA VAL A 13 -10.13 34.89 3.40
C VAL A 13 -9.33 34.36 4.59
N ALA A 14 -9.74 34.79 5.78
CA ALA A 14 -9.32 34.21 7.05
C ALA A 14 -10.26 33.05 7.36
N PHE A 15 -9.75 31.84 7.51
CA PHE A 15 -10.49 30.72 8.07
C PHE A 15 -9.91 30.39 9.45
N ALA A 16 -10.78 30.45 10.45
CA ALA A 16 -10.46 30.40 11.86
C ALA A 16 -10.05 29.00 12.31
N ALA A 17 -9.05 28.95 13.20
CA ALA A 17 -8.66 27.76 13.95
C ALA A 17 -9.66 27.53 15.10
N THR A 18 -10.31 26.37 15.11
CA THR A 18 -11.17 25.94 16.21
C THR A 18 -10.46 24.86 17.01
N THR A 19 -10.06 25.20 18.24
CA THR A 19 -9.56 24.27 19.26
C THR A 19 -10.71 23.66 20.03
N PHE A 20 -10.87 22.33 20.01
CA PHE A 20 -11.74 21.62 20.96
C PHE A 20 -10.91 21.12 22.14
N ALA A 21 -11.21 21.64 23.33
CA ALA A 21 -10.81 21.07 24.60
C ALA A 21 -12.06 20.50 25.27
N PHE A 22 -12.05 19.20 25.60
CA PHE A 22 -13.03 18.60 26.48
C PHE A 22 -12.34 18.08 27.74
N THR A 23 -12.63 18.74 28.86
CA THR A 23 -12.38 18.25 30.21
C THR A 23 -13.71 18.39 30.95
N SER A 24 -14.40 17.29 31.23
CA SER A 24 -15.35 17.24 32.35
C SER A 24 -15.74 15.81 32.67
N CYS A 25 -15.50 15.39 33.91
CA CYS A 25 -15.77 14.07 34.47
C CYS A 25 -16.90 14.18 35.49
N GLY A 26 -17.83 13.21 35.50
CA GLY A 26 -18.97 13.22 36.44
C GLY A 26 -19.92 12.01 36.40
N LYS A 27 -19.38 10.79 36.58
CA LYS A 27 -19.95 9.56 37.21
C LYS A 27 -21.42 9.13 36.91
N LYS A 28 -21.61 7.93 36.31
CA LYS A 28 -21.70 6.61 36.99
C LYS A 28 -22.10 5.44 36.04
N SER A 29 -21.40 4.30 36.19
CA SER A 29 -21.57 2.92 35.62
C SER A 29 -20.76 2.62 34.33
N GLU A 30 -19.48 2.19 34.40
CA GLU A 30 -18.92 0.80 34.54
C GLU A 30 -18.99 0.02 33.20
N ASN A 31 -17.96 -0.51 32.50
CA ASN A 31 -16.51 -0.77 32.69
C ASN A 31 -15.88 -0.98 31.28
N VAL A 32 -14.66 -0.46 31.03
CA VAL A 32 -13.50 -1.06 30.30
C VAL A 32 -12.64 0.05 29.67
N GLU A 33 -11.38 0.02 30.07
CA GLU A 33 -10.22 0.83 29.70
C GLU A 33 -9.74 0.56 28.26
N THR A 34 -9.27 1.64 27.60
CA THR A 34 -8.10 1.75 26.71
C THR A 34 -7.69 0.56 25.83
N VAL A 35 -7.73 0.76 24.52
CA VAL A 35 -6.79 0.22 23.51
C VAL A 35 -6.77 1.28 22.38
N ASP A 36 -5.76 2.14 22.28
CA ASP A 36 -4.56 1.95 21.44
C ASP A 36 -4.81 1.03 20.25
N GLU A 37 -5.55 1.52 19.26
CA GLU A 37 -5.68 0.80 18.00
C GLU A 37 -4.55 1.24 17.08
N ASP A 38 -3.50 0.40 17.07
CA ASP A 38 -2.53 0.24 16.01
C ASP A 38 -3.09 0.74 14.68
N SER A 39 -2.57 1.87 14.22
CA SER A 39 -2.63 2.20 12.81
C SER A 39 -1.71 1.21 12.09
N ILE A 40 -2.19 -0.02 11.95
CA ILE A 40 -1.93 -0.89 10.82
C ILE A 40 -1.98 0.08 9.64
N VAL A 41 -0.85 0.22 8.97
CA VAL A 41 -0.80 0.86 7.66
C VAL A 41 -1.76 0.06 6.80
N VAL A 42 -3.01 0.50 6.78
CA VAL A 42 -3.86 0.38 5.62
C VAL A 42 -3.00 1.04 4.56
N VAL A 43 -2.50 0.22 3.64
CA VAL A 43 -2.02 0.71 2.36
C VAL A 43 -3.26 1.33 1.71
N GLU A 44 -3.59 2.54 2.15
CA GLU A 44 -4.60 3.40 1.56
C GLU A 44 -3.92 4.18 0.43
N GLU A 45 -3.10 3.50 -0.37
CA GLU A 45 -2.92 3.90 -1.75
C GLU A 45 -3.95 3.12 -2.54
N VAL A 46 -5.19 3.64 -2.51
CA VAL A 46 -6.13 3.43 -3.60
C VAL A 46 -5.38 3.92 -4.84
N HIS A 47 -4.73 3.01 -5.56
CA HIS A 47 -4.06 3.36 -6.80
C HIS A 47 -5.13 3.96 -7.69
N ALA A 48 -4.97 5.24 -8.01
CA ALA A 48 -5.95 5.98 -8.78
C ALA A 48 -6.17 5.22 -10.09
N LEU A 49 -7.41 4.79 -10.31
CA LEU A 49 -7.80 4.22 -11.59
C LEU A 49 -7.43 5.24 -12.66
N LYS A 50 -6.79 4.76 -13.72
CA LYS A 50 -6.40 5.64 -14.80
C LYS A 50 -7.44 5.60 -15.90
N ASP A 51 -7.77 6.80 -16.36
CA ASP A 51 -8.67 7.03 -17.46
C ASP A 51 -7.95 7.85 -18.51
N TYR A 52 -7.53 7.16 -19.59
CA TYR A 52 -6.90 7.82 -20.72
C TYR A 52 -7.92 8.43 -21.68
N SER A 53 -9.24 8.25 -21.49
CA SER A 53 -10.27 8.70 -22.45
C SER A 53 -10.20 10.19 -22.78
N VAL A 54 -9.71 11.01 -21.85
CA VAL A 54 -9.58 12.47 -21.98
C VAL A 54 -8.51 12.94 -22.97
N PHE A 55 -7.56 12.08 -23.37
CA PHE A 55 -6.43 12.47 -24.22
C PHE A 55 -6.75 12.44 -25.71
N THR A 56 -6.26 13.43 -26.46
CA THR A 56 -6.38 13.45 -27.93
C THR A 56 -5.24 12.68 -28.60
N PHE A 57 -5.38 12.38 -29.90
CA PHE A 57 -4.35 11.66 -30.64
C PHE A 57 -3.02 12.42 -30.71
N ASP A 58 -3.05 13.76 -30.69
CA ASP A 58 -1.85 14.59 -30.65
C ASP A 58 -1.00 14.35 -29.39
N GLN A 59 -1.62 13.86 -28.31
CA GLN A 59 -0.99 13.54 -27.03
C GLN A 59 -0.55 12.07 -26.95
N LYS A 60 -0.63 11.30 -28.05
CA LYS A 60 -0.35 9.86 -28.07
C LYS A 60 1.02 9.51 -27.48
N ASN A 61 2.05 10.28 -27.79
CA ASN A 61 3.41 10.00 -27.29
C ASN A 61 3.51 10.19 -25.77
N ASP A 62 2.77 11.15 -25.19
CA ASP A 62 2.72 11.37 -23.75
C ASP A 62 2.03 10.20 -23.06
N VAL A 63 0.89 9.74 -23.62
CA VAL A 63 0.16 8.56 -23.12
C VAL A 63 1.03 7.30 -23.20
N ILE A 64 1.80 7.11 -24.27
CA ILE A 64 2.71 5.96 -24.39
C ILE A 64 3.84 6.03 -23.36
N ALA A 65 4.42 7.21 -23.13
CA ALA A 65 5.49 7.39 -22.15
C ALA A 65 5.00 7.09 -20.73
N ASP A 66 3.81 7.59 -20.40
CA ASP A 66 3.14 7.35 -19.13
C ASP A 66 2.82 5.85 -18.93
N ALA A 67 2.22 5.20 -19.92
CA ALA A 67 1.90 3.78 -19.88
C ALA A 67 3.15 2.87 -19.73
N LYS A 68 4.29 3.28 -20.28
CA LYS A 68 5.57 2.59 -20.09
C LYS A 68 6.12 2.76 -18.67
N ALA A 69 6.03 3.96 -18.11
CA ALA A 69 6.45 4.21 -16.74
C ALA A 69 5.64 3.36 -15.74
N GLU A 70 4.33 3.23 -15.97
CA GLU A 70 3.46 2.35 -15.18
C GLU A 70 3.83 0.88 -15.31
N LEU A 71 4.18 0.44 -16.52
CA LEU A 71 4.64 -0.91 -16.73
C LEU A 71 5.93 -1.19 -15.93
N ASP A 72 6.85 -0.23 -15.88
CA ASP A 72 8.08 -0.32 -15.09
C ASP A 72 7.79 -0.37 -13.58
N GLU A 73 6.84 0.42 -13.08
CA GLU A 73 6.40 0.34 -11.68
C GLU A 73 5.77 -1.02 -11.34
N ILE A 74 4.89 -1.54 -12.21
CA ILE A 74 4.29 -2.87 -12.01
C ILE A 74 5.38 -3.94 -12.01
N ASN A 75 6.36 -3.85 -12.89
CA ASN A 75 7.51 -4.78 -12.90
C ASN A 75 8.28 -4.73 -11.59
N ALA A 76 8.58 -3.53 -11.08
CA ALA A 76 9.28 -3.37 -9.81
C ALA A 76 8.50 -4.01 -8.65
N LYS A 77 7.17 -3.79 -8.59
CA LYS A 77 6.30 -4.38 -7.56
C LYS A 77 6.24 -5.91 -7.65
N ILE A 78 6.21 -6.48 -8.86
CA ILE A 78 6.28 -7.94 -9.04
C ILE A 78 7.60 -8.49 -8.49
N GLU A 79 8.72 -7.84 -8.78
CA GLU A 79 10.04 -8.29 -8.28
C GLU A 79 10.15 -8.15 -6.76
N GLU A 80 9.57 -7.10 -6.17
CA GLU A 80 9.45 -6.95 -4.72
C GLU A 80 8.65 -8.10 -4.08
N LEU A 81 7.47 -8.42 -4.64
CA LEU A 81 6.61 -9.50 -4.15
C LEU A 81 7.30 -10.87 -4.26
N LYS A 82 8.04 -11.12 -5.34
CA LYS A 82 8.85 -12.35 -5.49
C LYS A 82 9.96 -12.43 -4.45
N ALA A 83 10.65 -11.32 -4.20
CA ALA A 83 11.71 -11.25 -3.21
C ALA A 83 11.16 -11.47 -1.79
N ASP A 84 10.01 -10.87 -1.47
CA ASP A 84 9.31 -11.06 -0.19
C ASP A 84 8.91 -12.52 0.03
N LEU A 85 8.29 -13.15 -0.97
CA LEU A 85 7.95 -14.58 -0.94
C LEU A 85 9.21 -15.45 -0.72
N ALA A 86 10.30 -15.16 -1.41
CA ALA A 86 11.55 -15.91 -1.25
C ALA A 86 12.14 -15.76 0.16
N ALA A 87 12.09 -14.56 0.74
CA ALA A 87 12.56 -14.29 2.09
C ALA A 87 11.73 -15.03 3.16
N LYS A 88 10.41 -15.10 2.97
CA LYS A 88 9.45 -15.68 3.93
C LYS A 88 9.14 -17.16 3.69
N GLN A 89 9.79 -17.79 2.70
CA GLN A 89 9.45 -19.14 2.25
C GLN A 89 9.45 -20.20 3.37
N LYS A 90 10.31 -20.06 4.38
CA LYS A 90 10.41 -21.02 5.50
C LYS A 90 9.35 -20.80 6.59
N GLU A 91 8.79 -19.61 6.66
CA GLU A 91 7.81 -19.20 7.67
C GLU A 91 6.38 -19.52 7.20
N LEU A 92 6.17 -19.51 5.89
CA LEU A 92 4.87 -19.80 5.28
C LEU A 92 4.56 -21.31 5.27
N SER A 93 3.29 -21.65 5.50
CA SER A 93 2.78 -22.99 5.23
C SER A 93 2.79 -23.29 3.73
N ALA A 94 2.72 -24.58 3.36
CA ALA A 94 2.68 -24.97 1.95
C ALA A 94 1.50 -24.34 1.19
N ASP A 95 0.33 -24.27 1.82
CA ASP A 95 -0.87 -23.66 1.24
C ASP A 95 -0.74 -22.14 1.12
N ALA A 96 -0.22 -21.48 2.15
CA ALA A 96 0.03 -20.04 2.14
C ALA A 96 1.03 -19.65 1.04
N LYS A 97 2.12 -20.43 0.92
CA LYS A 97 3.11 -20.28 -0.16
C LYS A 97 2.47 -20.43 -1.53
N LYS A 98 1.67 -21.48 -1.75
CA LYS A 98 0.97 -21.71 -3.03
C LYS A 98 0.01 -20.58 -3.37
N THR A 99 -0.76 -20.08 -2.41
CA THR A 99 -1.68 -18.94 -2.63
C THR A 99 -0.91 -17.69 -3.04
N TYR A 100 0.24 -17.41 -2.41
CA TYR A 100 1.08 -16.28 -2.76
C TYR A 100 1.70 -16.46 -4.16
N GLU A 101 2.26 -17.63 -4.47
CA GLU A 101 2.80 -17.94 -5.81
C GLU A 101 1.75 -17.77 -6.91
N MET A 102 0.53 -18.29 -6.69
CA MET A 102 -0.57 -18.14 -7.67
C MET A 102 -0.98 -16.69 -7.85
N ALA A 103 -0.97 -15.88 -6.78
CA ALA A 103 -1.28 -14.46 -6.86
C ALA A 103 -0.25 -13.70 -7.72
N ILE A 104 1.05 -13.98 -7.53
CA ILE A 104 2.12 -13.41 -8.36
C ILE A 104 1.93 -13.81 -9.83
N VAL A 105 1.64 -15.10 -10.10
CA VAL A 105 1.40 -15.57 -11.48
C VAL A 105 0.22 -14.86 -12.14
N ASP A 106 -0.87 -14.63 -11.42
CA ASP A 106 -2.04 -13.93 -11.96
C ASP A 106 -1.74 -12.44 -12.21
N LEU A 107 -0.96 -11.80 -11.34
CA LEU A 107 -0.46 -10.45 -11.56
C LEU A 107 0.47 -10.36 -12.78
N GLU A 108 1.37 -11.32 -12.97
CA GLU A 108 2.25 -11.37 -14.15
C GLU A 108 1.46 -11.45 -15.45
N LYS A 109 0.36 -12.24 -15.48
CA LYS A 109 -0.54 -12.29 -16.64
C LYS A 109 -1.21 -10.94 -16.91
N ALA A 110 -1.69 -10.26 -15.87
CA ALA A 110 -2.30 -8.94 -16.00
C ALA A 110 -1.30 -7.89 -16.50
N ARG A 111 -0.05 -7.94 -16.00
CA ARG A 111 1.08 -7.13 -16.50
C ARG A 111 1.36 -7.40 -17.97
N ASP A 112 1.39 -8.67 -18.38
CA ASP A 112 1.66 -9.06 -19.77
C ASP A 112 0.56 -8.61 -20.73
N ASP A 113 -0.71 -8.70 -20.31
CA ASP A 113 -1.83 -8.12 -21.07
C ASP A 113 -1.70 -6.60 -21.18
N TYR A 114 -1.38 -5.91 -20.07
CA TYR A 114 -1.12 -4.47 -20.09
C TYR A 114 0.00 -4.09 -21.05
N LYS A 115 1.12 -4.82 -21.02
CA LYS A 115 2.24 -4.66 -21.95
C LYS A 115 1.81 -4.85 -23.42
N ALA A 116 0.95 -5.82 -23.70
CA ALA A 116 0.41 -6.02 -25.03
C ALA A 116 -0.44 -4.82 -25.47
N LYS A 117 -1.27 -4.27 -24.57
CA LYS A 117 -2.06 -3.06 -24.83
C LYS A 117 -1.22 -1.81 -25.02
N VAL A 118 -0.08 -1.68 -24.33
CA VAL A 118 0.89 -0.60 -24.61
C VAL A 118 1.41 -0.71 -26.05
N ALA A 119 1.75 -1.92 -26.50
CA ALA A 119 2.22 -2.15 -27.86
C ALA A 119 1.13 -1.93 -28.93
N GLU A 120 -0.14 -2.20 -28.62
CA GLU A 120 -1.29 -1.84 -29.46
C GLU A 120 -1.49 -0.32 -29.52
N LEU A 121 -1.39 0.37 -28.37
CA LEU A 121 -1.46 1.82 -28.27
C LEU A 121 -0.37 2.50 -29.11
N GLU A 122 0.86 1.98 -29.11
CA GLU A 122 1.96 2.47 -29.96
C GLU A 122 1.63 2.39 -31.46
N LYS A 123 0.88 1.36 -31.87
CA LYS A 123 0.49 1.12 -33.26
C LYS A 123 -0.83 1.77 -33.66
N SER A 124 -1.54 2.37 -32.70
CA SER A 124 -2.82 3.04 -32.96
C SER A 124 -2.71 4.18 -33.98
N THR A 125 -3.77 4.40 -34.73
CA THR A 125 -3.99 5.52 -35.63
C THR A 125 -5.06 6.43 -35.05
N ALA A 126 -5.26 7.62 -35.65
CA ALA A 126 -6.33 8.51 -35.23
C ALA A 126 -7.72 7.85 -35.31
N GLU A 127 -7.93 6.92 -36.24
CA GLU A 127 -9.20 6.22 -36.45
C GLU A 127 -9.54 5.23 -35.33
N ASN A 128 -8.53 4.58 -34.71
CA ASN A 128 -8.73 3.59 -33.65
C ASN A 128 -8.26 4.08 -32.26
N TRP A 129 -7.96 5.37 -32.14
CA TRP A 129 -7.42 5.97 -30.92
C TRP A 129 -8.34 5.82 -29.70
N GLU A 130 -9.64 6.02 -29.88
CA GLU A 130 -10.63 5.90 -28.78
C GLU A 130 -10.69 4.49 -28.20
N GLU A 131 -10.65 3.48 -29.08
CA GLU A 131 -10.60 2.08 -28.66
C GLU A 131 -9.27 1.77 -27.97
N ALA A 132 -8.15 2.23 -28.52
CA ALA A 132 -6.82 2.00 -27.95
C ALA A 132 -6.70 2.58 -26.54
N LYS A 133 -7.19 3.81 -26.31
CA LYS A 133 -7.22 4.45 -24.97
C LYS A 133 -8.09 3.69 -23.96
N THR A 134 -9.24 3.19 -24.40
CA THR A 134 -10.13 2.41 -23.54
C THR A 134 -9.48 1.09 -23.14
N ASN A 135 -8.87 0.39 -24.11
CA ASN A 135 -8.21 -0.88 -23.87
C ASN A 135 -7.01 -0.74 -22.94
N ILE A 136 -6.17 0.28 -23.13
CA ILE A 136 -5.02 0.51 -22.24
C ILE A 136 -5.46 0.89 -20.82
N SER A 137 -6.51 1.72 -20.67
CA SER A 137 -7.06 2.07 -19.35
C SER A 137 -7.56 0.83 -18.59
N ASN A 138 -8.33 -0.02 -19.27
CA ASN A 138 -8.87 -1.24 -18.67
C ASN A 138 -7.77 -2.22 -18.26
N ALA A 139 -6.76 -2.39 -19.11
CA ALA A 139 -5.65 -3.29 -18.84
C ALA A 139 -4.76 -2.77 -17.70
N TYR A 140 -4.48 -1.47 -17.64
CA TYR A 140 -3.79 -0.85 -16.51
C TYR A 140 -4.55 -1.08 -15.20
N ASN A 141 -5.85 -0.76 -15.18
CA ASN A 141 -6.67 -0.91 -13.99
C ASN A 141 -6.74 -2.37 -13.52
N THR A 142 -6.77 -3.33 -14.45
CA THR A 142 -6.70 -4.77 -14.14
C THR A 142 -5.36 -5.14 -13.52
N ALA A 143 -4.25 -4.67 -14.09
CA ALA A 143 -2.91 -4.93 -13.54
C ALA A 143 -2.73 -4.28 -12.15
N SER A 144 -3.18 -3.04 -11.99
CA SER A 144 -3.15 -2.32 -10.71
C SER A 144 -3.98 -3.02 -9.63
N GLN A 145 -5.19 -3.50 -9.96
CA GLN A 145 -5.97 -4.33 -9.05
C GLN A 145 -5.28 -5.67 -8.75
N GLY A 146 -4.59 -6.24 -9.75
CA GLY A 146 -3.76 -7.44 -9.57
C GLY A 146 -2.68 -7.24 -8.50
N VAL A 147 -2.05 -6.07 -8.47
CA VAL A 147 -1.05 -5.69 -7.46
C VAL A 147 -1.69 -5.70 -6.06
N GLU A 148 -2.79 -4.97 -5.89
CA GLU A 148 -3.51 -4.87 -4.61
C GLU A 148 -4.01 -6.24 -4.11
N ASN A 149 -4.59 -7.03 -5.00
CA ASN A 149 -5.04 -8.39 -4.70
C ASN A 149 -3.87 -9.29 -4.27
N THR A 150 -2.70 -9.13 -4.89
CA THR A 150 -1.50 -9.90 -4.54
C THR A 150 -0.96 -9.51 -3.18
N TYR A 151 -0.87 -8.21 -2.88
CA TYR A 151 -0.51 -7.72 -1.55
C TYR A 151 -1.47 -8.21 -0.46
N THR A 152 -2.78 -8.20 -0.75
CA THR A 152 -3.78 -8.68 0.20
C THR A 152 -3.58 -10.17 0.49
N LYS A 153 -3.39 -11.00 -0.54
CA LYS A 153 -3.14 -12.43 -0.39
C LYS A 153 -1.81 -12.70 0.34
N ALA A 154 -0.76 -11.93 0.04
CA ALA A 154 0.52 -11.99 0.74
C ALA A 154 0.37 -11.69 2.23
N LYS A 155 -0.33 -10.61 2.57
CA LYS A 155 -0.60 -10.22 3.96
C LYS A 155 -1.37 -11.31 4.71
N SER A 156 -2.45 -11.83 4.11
CA SER A 156 -3.23 -12.92 4.72
C SER A 156 -2.42 -14.19 4.92
N ALA A 157 -1.54 -14.53 3.98
CA ALA A 157 -0.64 -15.68 4.09
C ALA A 157 0.34 -15.54 5.27
N VAL A 158 0.89 -14.34 5.48
CA VAL A 158 1.82 -14.05 6.58
C VAL A 158 1.10 -13.99 7.93
N THR A 159 -0.05 -13.34 8.03
CA THR A 159 -0.83 -13.27 9.28
C THR A 159 -1.29 -14.66 9.73
N GLY A 160 -1.79 -15.49 8.80
CA GLY A 160 -2.17 -16.87 9.13
C GLY A 160 -0.99 -17.73 9.60
N ALA A 161 0.21 -17.49 9.07
CA ALA A 161 1.42 -18.16 9.54
C ALA A 161 1.80 -17.73 10.97
N ALA A 162 1.70 -16.44 11.28
CA ALA A 162 1.98 -15.92 12.62
C ALA A 162 1.01 -16.47 13.68
N GLU A 163 -0.28 -16.57 13.36
CA GLU A 163 -1.30 -17.16 14.25
C GLU A 163 -1.04 -18.65 14.50
N ALA A 164 -0.70 -19.42 13.46
CA ALA A 164 -0.38 -20.84 13.60
C ALA A 164 0.87 -21.10 14.45
N VAL A 165 1.86 -20.19 14.41
CA VAL A 165 3.04 -20.25 15.29
C VAL A 165 2.64 -19.92 16.73
N SER A 166 1.84 -18.88 16.94
CA SER A 166 1.33 -18.50 18.28
C SER A 166 0.55 -19.65 18.93
N GLU A 167 -0.33 -20.33 18.18
CA GLU A 167 -1.09 -21.47 18.68
C GLU A 167 -0.18 -22.64 19.09
N LYS A 168 0.77 -23.05 18.22
CA LYS A 168 1.73 -24.12 18.52
C LYS A 168 2.66 -23.80 19.69
N VAL A 169 3.07 -22.55 19.84
CA VAL A 169 3.84 -22.10 21.00
C VAL A 169 2.98 -22.18 22.26
N SER A 170 1.72 -21.76 22.21
CA SER A 170 0.80 -21.84 23.36
C SER A 170 0.50 -23.28 23.81
N GLU A 171 0.44 -24.24 22.87
CA GLU A 171 0.28 -25.67 23.17
C GLU A 171 1.56 -26.26 23.77
N SER A 172 2.72 -25.96 23.20
CA SER A 172 4.03 -26.44 23.68
C SER A 172 4.38 -25.88 25.07
N VAL A 173 3.92 -24.66 25.39
CA VAL A 173 4.12 -24.00 26.69
C VAL A 173 3.23 -24.59 27.80
N LYS A 174 2.10 -25.24 27.47
CA LYS A 174 1.27 -25.95 28.46
C LYS A 174 1.95 -27.21 29.02
N GLU A 175 2.93 -27.77 28.31
CA GLU A 175 3.62 -29.00 28.72
C GLU A 175 4.88 -28.79 29.59
N THR A 176 5.43 -27.57 29.72
CA THR A 176 6.70 -27.37 30.46
C THR A 176 6.67 -26.18 31.43
N LYS A 177 6.74 -26.49 32.73
CA LYS A 177 6.70 -25.52 33.85
C LYS A 177 7.91 -24.56 33.88
N GLU A 178 8.98 -24.85 33.14
CA GLU A 178 10.19 -24.00 33.00
C GLU A 178 10.12 -23.04 31.79
N ALA A 179 9.20 -23.25 30.84
CA ALA A 179 9.10 -22.42 29.64
C ALA A 179 8.55 -21.01 29.89
N LYS A 180 7.95 -20.76 31.06
CA LYS A 180 7.28 -19.48 31.41
C LYS A 180 8.22 -18.28 31.56
N GLU A 181 9.44 -18.48 32.04
CA GLU A 181 10.42 -17.39 32.17
C GLU A 181 11.13 -17.12 30.84
N ALA A 182 11.34 -18.16 30.03
CA ALA A 182 11.89 -18.03 28.68
C ALA A 182 10.89 -17.39 27.70
N THR A 183 9.58 -17.66 27.83
CA THR A 183 8.56 -17.02 26.98
C THR A 183 8.45 -15.53 27.25
N LYS A 184 8.47 -15.11 28.52
CA LYS A 184 8.46 -13.68 28.85
C LYS A 184 9.69 -12.97 28.28
N ALA A 185 10.87 -13.60 28.37
CA ALA A 185 12.09 -13.04 27.79
C ALA A 185 12.06 -12.96 26.25
N VAL A 186 11.44 -13.92 25.57
CA VAL A 186 11.31 -13.93 24.10
C VAL A 186 10.23 -12.96 23.62
N GLU A 187 9.11 -12.85 24.32
CA GLU A 187 8.03 -11.89 24.04
C GLU A 187 8.53 -10.45 24.25
N ASP A 188 9.21 -10.18 25.37
CA ASP A 188 9.85 -8.90 25.65
C ASP A 188 10.92 -8.56 24.58
N ALA A 189 11.71 -9.54 24.13
CA ALA A 189 12.72 -9.33 23.08
C ALA A 189 12.10 -9.08 21.69
N THR A 190 10.99 -9.74 21.37
CA THR A 190 10.30 -9.60 20.08
C THR A 190 9.60 -8.26 19.99
N ASN A 191 8.86 -7.87 21.04
CA ASN A 191 8.21 -6.56 21.11
C ASN A 191 9.25 -5.43 21.05
N LYS A 192 10.37 -5.58 21.77
CA LYS A 192 11.49 -4.62 21.69
C LYS A 192 12.10 -4.54 20.29
N ALA A 193 12.26 -5.65 19.57
CA ALA A 193 12.80 -5.65 18.21
C ALA A 193 11.84 -4.98 17.21
N VAL A 194 10.53 -5.18 17.39
CA VAL A 194 9.48 -4.53 16.59
C VAL A 194 9.47 -3.02 16.87
N ASP A 195 9.57 -2.59 18.13
CA ASP A 195 9.65 -1.18 18.50
C ASP A 195 10.93 -0.51 17.97
N ASP A 196 12.07 -1.18 18.09
CA ASP A 196 13.36 -0.70 17.58
C ASP A 196 13.31 -0.55 16.05
N ALA A 197 12.68 -1.49 15.33
CA ALA A 197 12.49 -1.42 13.88
C ALA A 197 11.51 -0.30 13.48
N ALA A 198 10.40 -0.14 14.20
CA ALA A 198 9.43 0.92 13.97
C ALA A 198 10.03 2.31 14.21
N ASN A 199 10.84 2.47 15.26
CA ASN A 199 11.49 3.74 15.57
C ASN A 199 12.60 4.08 14.56
N LYS A 200 13.36 3.08 14.11
CA LYS A 200 14.34 3.26 13.04
C LYS A 200 13.68 3.70 11.74
N ALA A 201 12.58 3.05 11.35
CA ALA A 201 11.82 3.43 10.15
C ALA A 201 11.28 4.88 10.25
N LYS A 202 10.81 5.32 11.43
CA LYS A 202 10.38 6.71 11.66
C LYS A 202 11.51 7.73 11.48
N GLU A 203 12.72 7.44 11.98
CA GLU A 203 13.87 8.34 11.82
C GLU A 203 14.42 8.37 10.39
N ASP A 204 14.43 7.23 9.68
CA ASP A 204 14.83 7.17 8.27
C ASP A 204 13.87 7.98 7.39
N VAL A 205 12.56 7.90 7.63
CA VAL A 205 11.53 8.74 6.96
C VAL A 205 11.73 10.22 7.27
N LYS A 206 11.95 10.58 8.54
CA LYS A 206 12.16 11.97 8.97
C LYS A 206 13.42 12.61 8.37
N ASN A 207 14.46 11.82 8.10
CA ASN A 207 15.68 12.30 7.46
C ASN A 207 15.53 12.49 5.94
N ILE A 208 14.60 11.79 5.30
CA ILE A 208 14.27 11.97 3.88
C ILE A 208 13.59 13.34 3.64
N PHE A 209 12.72 13.80 4.55
CA PHE A 209 12.00 15.08 4.42
C PHE A 209 12.78 16.32 4.94
N LYS A 210 14.02 16.15 5.40
CA LYS A 210 14.91 17.25 5.85
C LYS A 210 15.99 17.63 4.82
N LYS A 211 16.02 16.97 3.66
CA LYS A 211 16.95 17.23 2.56
C LYS A 211 16.26 18.01 1.45
#